data_AF-E0NUR1-F1
#
_entry.id   AF-E0NUR1-F1
#
_cell.length_a   1.000
_cell.length_b   1.000
_cell.length_c   1.000
_cell.angle_alpha   90.00
_cell.angle_beta   90.00
_cell.angle_gamma   90.00
#
_symmetry.space_group_name_H-M   'P 1'
#
loop_
_entity.id
_entity.type
_entity.pdbx_description
1 polymer ?
#
loop_
_entity_poly.entity_id
_entity_poly.type
_entity_poly.pdbx_seq_one_letter_code
_entity_poly.pdbx_strand_id
1 'polypeptide(L)'
;MNRKKTHSVLLPMLWVALLALSLPLQAQSGESKLTYVADGSNAVQSFSVRTTYPNTKVTVTFPDGIVAEAVSDGEYRLTQFAHRIKDVAAPWTIEIKTEGIASFASQQTGITNVTLEGCKEIKRITLPYQNLENIQLSGLGELEELYLQGNTKLRTVDVATLTSLKILNLSNTENLVLTGLDKCTSLNSLYAYNSSLSNPRLATLTQLKVLDLTNTKTSAIDLSANTQLTEVQLTDNQLTDIDLSALKELQKLGIGKNKLQYIDLSENKELTELDVNGNQLHAFNIAMDALTSLDCGANHLPLSQLPMRGELTTYIYWPQKDFAVAKQIEVGRPMDLSREAKATGVAQSEKKTTFFVYDSDGNMLSEGDDYTCTEGVFVFTKAFEKPLRIKIKTDAFPKLKDKNALYSSYFTVVNKVDALFGLPDEAFKGCTHLTEIALPANTQTIGAHAFSDCPALAKVVVAPAKLATMGSDAFPDREGLVIYVADAEQMAALYAQYHFIKTRVTTATPTAITSVVASEPYHIGIAQGCLTVTPTDHETTVSIFRLDGTCEAQRTALRGESLSFSLTQGVYIVRIGHHSVRVLIP
;
A
#
# COMPACT_ATOMS: atom_id res chain seq x y z
N MET A 1 -2.47 -55.06 57.99
CA MET A 1 -1.43 -54.81 59.00
C MET A 1 -1.46 -53.34 59.41
N ASN A 2 -1.19 -53.05 60.69
CA ASN A 2 -0.80 -51.76 61.29
C ASN A 2 -1.43 -50.45 60.75
N ARG A 3 -2.32 -49.77 61.49
CA ARG A 3 -2.14 -48.98 62.75
C ARG A 3 -2.39 -47.51 62.33
N LYS A 4 -3.16 -46.67 63.03
CA LYS A 4 -3.82 -46.70 64.35
C LYS A 4 -5.09 -45.83 64.22
N LYS A 5 -6.23 -46.22 64.81
CA LYS A 5 -6.70 -45.83 66.16
C LYS A 5 -6.81 -44.30 66.35
N THR A 6 -7.92 -43.72 66.83
CA THR A 6 -9.16 -44.30 67.40
C THR A 6 -10.22 -43.21 67.66
N HIS A 7 -11.51 -43.57 67.56
CA HIS A 7 -12.66 -43.10 68.38
C HIS A 7 -12.97 -41.57 68.49
N SER A 8 -14.12 -41.07 68.98
CA SER A 8 -15.56 -41.43 69.00
C SER A 8 -16.31 -40.31 69.78
N VAL A 9 -17.63 -40.06 69.76
CA VAL A 9 -18.82 -40.76 69.22
C VAL A 9 -20.03 -39.78 69.12
N LEU A 10 -21.12 -40.22 68.47
CA LEU A 10 -22.53 -39.72 68.55
C LEU A 10 -22.96 -38.38 67.89
N LEU A 11 -24.04 -38.52 67.09
CA LEU A 11 -24.96 -37.50 66.61
C LEU A 11 -25.83 -36.92 67.75
N PRO A 12 -26.48 -35.75 67.54
CA PRO A 12 -27.88 -35.76 67.10
C PRO A 12 -28.18 -34.82 65.92
N MET A 13 -29.25 -35.12 65.18
CA MET A 13 -29.87 -34.20 64.20
C MET A 13 -30.66 -33.10 64.92
N LEU A 14 -30.62 -31.86 64.43
CA LEU A 14 -31.83 -31.08 64.10
C LEU A 14 -31.49 -29.86 63.20
N TRP A 15 -32.53 -29.21 62.67
CA TRP A 15 -32.50 -28.20 61.60
C TRP A 15 -32.38 -26.73 62.08
N VAL A 16 -32.15 -25.85 61.09
CA VAL A 16 -32.35 -24.37 61.06
C VAL A 16 -31.25 -23.49 61.67
N ALA A 17 -30.55 -22.73 60.80
CA ALA A 17 -30.39 -21.28 60.92
C ALA A 17 -29.81 -20.66 59.63
N LEU A 18 -30.41 -19.55 59.17
CA LEU A 18 -29.76 -18.61 58.27
C LEU A 18 -28.56 -17.98 59.01
N LEU A 19 -27.36 -18.01 58.40
CA LEU A 19 -26.30 -17.07 58.74
C LEU A 19 -25.52 -16.72 57.48
N ALA A 20 -25.62 -15.45 57.08
CA ALA A 20 -24.77 -14.87 56.06
C ALA A 20 -23.34 -14.77 56.60
N LEU A 21 -22.50 -15.74 56.24
CA LEU A 21 -21.06 -15.63 56.40
C LEU A 21 -20.49 -14.96 55.15
N SER A 22 -20.50 -13.62 55.18
CA SER A 22 -19.58 -12.84 54.36
C SER A 22 -18.15 -13.17 54.78
N LEU A 23 -17.50 -14.04 54.00
CA LEU A 23 -16.04 -14.11 54.00
C LEU A 23 -15.53 -12.75 53.53
N PRO A 24 -14.75 -12.01 54.34
CA PRO A 24 -14.04 -10.85 53.81
C PRO A 24 -12.97 -11.38 52.86
N LEU A 25 -13.16 -11.11 51.56
CA LEU A 25 -12.07 -11.20 50.60
C LEU A 25 -11.07 -10.08 50.94
N GLN A 26 -10.15 -10.34 51.87
CA GLN A 26 -8.93 -9.55 52.00
C GLN A 26 -8.01 -9.90 50.83
N ALA A 27 -8.37 -9.46 49.64
CA ALA A 27 -7.37 -9.06 48.68
C ALA A 27 -6.63 -7.88 49.30
N GLN A 28 -5.32 -7.99 49.52
CA GLN A 28 -4.49 -6.81 49.71
C GLN A 28 -4.34 -6.13 48.34
N SER A 29 -5.36 -5.36 47.95
CA SER A 29 -5.29 -4.38 46.89
C SER A 29 -4.20 -3.37 47.26
N GLY A 30 -3.07 -3.43 46.56
CA GLY A 30 -2.10 -2.34 46.62
C GLY A 30 -2.75 -1.07 46.10
N GLU A 31 -2.62 0.04 46.82
CA GLU A 31 -3.11 1.34 46.38
C GLU A 31 -2.51 1.65 45.00
N SER A 32 -3.36 1.76 43.98
CA SER A 32 -2.96 2.14 42.63
C SER A 32 -2.80 3.65 42.60
N LYS A 33 -1.63 4.12 42.15
CA LYS A 33 -1.25 5.52 42.11
C LYS A 33 -0.97 5.95 40.68
N LEU A 34 -1.80 6.85 40.17
CA LEU A 34 -1.60 7.51 38.88
C LEU A 34 -1.23 8.97 39.13
N THR A 35 -0.03 9.36 38.72
CA THR A 35 0.45 10.74 38.81
C THR A 35 0.63 11.29 37.40
N TYR A 36 0.06 12.46 37.12
CA TYR A 36 0.25 13.13 35.85
C TYR A 36 0.51 14.62 36.02
N VAL A 37 1.23 15.19 35.06
CA VAL A 37 1.60 16.61 35.03
C VAL A 37 0.78 17.32 33.95
N ALA A 38 0.29 18.53 34.23
CA ALA A 38 -0.36 19.43 33.27
C ALA A 38 0.50 20.67 32.99
N ASP A 39 0.24 21.31 31.84
CA ASP A 39 1.02 22.41 31.26
C ASP A 39 0.95 23.77 31.99
N GLY A 40 0.14 23.90 33.05
CA GLY A 40 -0.04 25.18 33.75
C GLY A 40 -1.17 26.06 33.20
N SER A 41 -1.98 25.57 32.25
CA SER A 41 -3.04 26.36 31.64
C SER A 41 -4.25 26.57 32.56
N ASN A 42 -4.74 27.81 32.67
CA ASN A 42 -5.96 28.18 33.42
C ASN A 42 -7.27 27.56 32.88
N ALA A 43 -7.18 26.56 31.99
CA ALA A 43 -8.29 25.75 31.50
C ALA A 43 -8.84 24.82 32.60
N VAL A 44 -10.01 24.22 32.34
CA VAL A 44 -10.55 23.17 33.21
C VAL A 44 -9.87 21.86 32.85
N GLN A 45 -9.12 21.31 33.80
CA GLN A 45 -8.53 19.97 33.72
C GLN A 45 -9.62 18.94 33.98
N SER A 46 -10.10 18.25 32.95
CA SER A 46 -11.14 17.21 33.05
C SER A 46 -10.61 15.82 32.67
N PHE A 47 -11.00 14.82 33.45
CA PHE A 47 -10.61 13.44 33.23
C PHE A 47 -11.61 12.48 33.87
N SER A 48 -11.48 11.21 33.52
CA SER A 48 -12.27 10.13 34.07
C SER A 48 -11.38 8.95 34.45
N VAL A 49 -11.73 8.33 35.58
CA VAL A 49 -11.09 7.15 36.13
C VAL A 49 -12.17 6.07 36.22
N ARG A 50 -11.88 4.89 35.70
CA ARG A 50 -12.70 3.71 35.92
C ARG A 50 -11.97 2.75 36.84
N THR A 51 -12.63 2.30 37.90
CA THR A 51 -12.04 1.39 38.89
C THR A 51 -12.27 -0.07 38.51
N THR A 52 -11.40 -0.97 38.98
CA THR A 52 -11.59 -2.42 38.77
C THR A 52 -12.87 -2.90 39.45
N TYR A 53 -13.10 -2.46 40.69
CA TYR A 53 -14.22 -2.88 41.53
C TYR A 53 -15.32 -1.80 41.61
N PRO A 54 -16.61 -2.15 41.74
CA PRO A 54 -17.69 -1.20 42.00
C PRO A 54 -17.61 -0.65 43.44
N ASN A 55 -18.20 0.53 43.69
CA ASN A 55 -18.16 1.21 44.99
C ASN A 55 -16.74 1.49 45.52
N THR A 56 -15.74 1.58 44.64
CA THR A 56 -14.35 1.88 45.00
C THR A 56 -14.16 3.38 45.21
N LYS A 57 -13.45 3.76 46.26
CA LYS A 57 -13.08 5.16 46.52
C LYS A 57 -11.95 5.61 45.58
N VAL A 58 -12.14 6.73 44.91
CA VAL A 58 -11.11 7.44 44.12
C VAL A 58 -10.82 8.77 44.81
N THR A 59 -9.58 8.94 45.26
CA THR A 59 -9.09 10.19 45.84
C THR A 59 -8.16 10.87 44.84
N VAL A 60 -8.38 12.16 44.61
CA VAL A 60 -7.62 13.01 43.69
C VAL A 60 -7.04 14.18 44.45
N THR A 61 -5.72 14.35 44.38
CA THR A 61 -5.02 15.53 44.89
C THR A 61 -4.67 16.45 43.72
N PHE A 62 -5.15 17.69 43.76
CA PHE A 62 -4.84 18.74 42.79
C PHE A 62 -3.62 19.60 43.24
N PRO A 63 -2.95 20.32 42.32
CA PRO A 63 -1.73 21.09 42.62
C PRO A 63 -1.91 22.23 43.62
N ASP A 64 -3.13 22.74 43.78
CA ASP A 64 -3.51 23.76 44.75
C ASP A 64 -3.81 23.19 46.15
N GLY A 65 -3.56 21.89 46.35
CA GLY A 65 -3.80 21.19 47.61
C GLY A 65 -5.25 20.78 47.83
N ILE A 66 -6.16 21.05 46.90
CA ILE A 66 -7.53 20.56 46.97
C ILE A 66 -7.52 19.04 46.78
N VAL A 67 -8.11 18.32 47.74
CA VAL A 67 -8.36 16.88 47.63
C VAL A 67 -9.84 16.68 47.33
N ALA A 68 -10.13 16.09 46.17
CA ALA A 68 -11.47 15.64 45.80
C ALA A 68 -11.58 14.14 46.03
N GLU A 69 -12.69 13.69 46.60
CA GLU A 69 -12.98 12.28 46.80
C GLU A 69 -14.34 11.95 46.20
N ALA A 70 -14.40 10.85 45.48
CA ALA A 70 -15.66 10.31 44.98
C ALA A 70 -15.60 8.78 44.98
N VAL A 71 -16.77 8.16 45.07
CA VAL A 71 -16.91 6.70 45.03
C VAL A 71 -17.42 6.34 43.64
N SER A 72 -16.76 5.39 42.98
CA SER A 72 -17.20 4.85 41.70
C SER A 72 -18.62 4.30 41.84
N ASP A 73 -19.53 4.67 40.94
CA ASP A 73 -20.89 4.16 41.00
C ASP A 73 -20.97 2.62 40.92
N GLY A 74 -22.03 2.06 41.51
CA GLY A 74 -22.23 0.61 41.57
C GLY A 74 -22.48 -0.03 40.20
N GLU A 75 -22.99 0.74 39.24
CA GLU A 75 -23.37 0.26 37.90
C GLU A 75 -22.27 0.45 36.84
N TYR A 76 -21.58 1.61 36.80
CA TYR A 76 -20.68 1.97 35.70
C TYR A 76 -19.19 1.94 36.10
N ARG A 77 -18.86 1.82 37.40
CA ARG A 77 -17.50 1.88 37.99
C ARG A 77 -16.73 3.14 37.61
N LEU A 78 -17.44 4.21 37.27
CA LEU A 78 -16.86 5.42 36.67
C LEU A 78 -16.82 6.56 37.69
N THR A 79 -15.79 7.39 37.58
CA THR A 79 -15.70 8.65 38.31
C THR A 79 -15.13 9.71 37.40
N GLN A 80 -15.76 10.88 37.38
CA GLN A 80 -15.35 12.02 36.57
C GLN A 80 -14.89 13.15 37.48
N PHE A 81 -13.79 13.80 37.10
CA PHE A 81 -13.23 14.94 37.81
C PHE A 81 -13.02 16.08 36.84
N ALA A 82 -13.29 17.30 37.29
CA ALA A 82 -13.04 18.52 36.56
C ALA A 82 -12.60 19.60 37.55
N HIS A 83 -11.42 20.17 37.35
CA HIS A 83 -10.91 21.23 38.22
C HIS A 83 -10.25 22.35 37.42
N ARG A 84 -10.44 23.59 37.86
CA ARG A 84 -9.73 24.75 37.29
C ARG A 84 -8.65 25.17 38.28
N ILE A 85 -7.44 24.75 38.00
CA ILE A 85 -6.26 25.18 38.76
C ILE A 85 -5.96 26.63 38.37
N LYS A 86 -5.59 27.43 39.36
CA LYS A 86 -5.20 28.84 39.22
C LYS A 86 -4.00 29.11 40.12
N ASP A 87 -3.18 30.06 39.73
CA ASP A 87 -2.18 30.71 40.60
C ASP A 87 -1.13 29.77 41.24
N VAL A 88 -0.91 28.58 40.67
CA VAL A 88 0.17 27.64 41.01
C VAL A 88 1.26 27.71 39.93
N ALA A 89 2.54 27.67 40.29
CA ALA A 89 3.63 27.60 39.32
C ALA A 89 3.69 26.21 38.64
N ALA A 90 3.91 26.16 37.33
CA ALA A 90 4.15 24.91 36.61
C ALA A 90 5.51 24.28 37.02
N PRO A 91 5.67 22.95 37.03
CA PRO A 91 4.72 21.92 36.58
C PRO A 91 3.57 21.62 37.56
N TRP A 92 2.36 21.42 37.03
CA TRP A 92 1.17 21.11 37.82
C TRP A 92 0.97 19.60 37.96
N THR A 93 1.13 19.03 39.15
CA THR A 93 0.98 17.58 39.36
C THR A 93 -0.38 17.23 39.95
N ILE A 94 -1.13 16.35 39.29
CA ILE A 94 -2.34 15.71 39.82
C ILE A 94 -2.02 14.27 40.18
N GLU A 95 -2.45 13.83 41.37
CA GLU A 95 -2.26 12.47 41.86
C GLU A 95 -3.61 11.81 42.16
N ILE A 96 -3.86 10.67 41.54
CA ILE A 96 -5.04 9.82 41.71
C ILE A 96 -4.62 8.58 42.51
N LYS A 97 -5.37 8.27 43.56
CA LYS A 97 -5.20 7.07 44.41
C LYS A 97 -6.50 6.29 44.51
N THR A 98 -6.46 4.97 44.30
CA THR A 98 -7.64 4.10 44.37
C THR A 98 -7.25 2.62 44.45
N GLU A 99 -8.20 1.74 44.79
CA GLU A 99 -8.01 0.28 44.75
C GLU A 99 -8.30 -0.27 43.34
N GLY A 100 -7.30 -0.24 42.46
CA GLY A 100 -7.37 -0.78 41.11
C GLY A 100 -7.94 0.20 40.09
N ILE A 101 -7.14 0.55 39.07
CA ILE A 101 -7.56 1.38 37.93
C ILE A 101 -7.73 0.48 36.71
N ALA A 102 -8.97 0.37 36.22
CA ALA A 102 -9.30 -0.37 34.99
C ALA A 102 -9.11 0.47 33.72
N SER A 103 -9.37 1.78 33.78
CA SER A 103 -9.06 2.70 32.68
C SER A 103 -8.89 4.15 33.12
N PHE A 104 -8.05 4.90 32.40
CA PHE A 104 -7.89 6.34 32.56
C PHE A 104 -8.12 7.05 31.22
N ALA A 105 -8.92 8.11 31.22
CA ALA A 105 -9.19 8.91 30.02
C ALA A 105 -9.24 10.41 30.30
N SER A 106 -8.54 11.20 29.48
CA SER A 106 -8.55 12.67 29.50
C SER A 106 -8.27 13.20 28.10
N GLN A 107 -8.93 14.29 27.68
CA GLN A 107 -8.81 14.87 26.34
C GLN A 107 -8.62 16.39 26.42
N GLN A 108 -7.67 16.92 25.64
CA GLN A 108 -7.46 18.37 25.46
C GLN A 108 -7.26 19.15 26.79
N THR A 109 -6.63 18.52 27.77
CA THR A 109 -6.35 19.09 29.08
C THR A 109 -4.95 19.72 29.17
N GLY A 110 -4.05 19.37 28.26
CA GLY A 110 -2.67 19.86 28.29
C GLY A 110 -1.76 19.03 29.22
N ILE A 111 -2.08 17.75 29.43
CA ILE A 111 -1.23 16.82 30.17
C ILE A 111 0.14 16.69 29.47
N THR A 112 1.23 16.85 30.21
CA THR A 112 2.62 16.79 29.72
C THR A 112 3.37 15.52 30.12
N ASN A 113 2.98 14.84 31.20
CA ASN A 113 3.63 13.59 31.64
C ASN A 113 2.64 12.70 32.39
N VAL A 114 2.79 11.37 32.31
CA VAL A 114 1.95 10.38 33.01
C VAL A 114 2.80 9.22 33.56
N THR A 115 2.59 8.89 34.84
CA THR A 115 3.21 7.77 35.57
C THR A 115 2.12 6.93 36.25
N LEU A 116 2.20 5.60 36.11
CA LEU A 116 1.16 4.63 36.47
C LEU A 116 1.68 3.58 37.47
N GLU A 117 1.91 3.98 38.72
CA GLU A 117 2.42 3.11 39.78
C GLU A 117 1.32 2.16 40.30
N GLY A 118 1.64 0.89 40.47
CA GLY A 118 0.69 -0.13 40.96
C GLY A 118 -0.46 -0.49 40.01
N CYS A 119 -0.66 0.24 38.91
CA CYS A 119 -1.80 0.15 37.99
C CYS A 119 -1.77 -1.07 37.04
N LYS A 120 -1.38 -2.26 37.53
CA LYS A 120 -1.11 -3.44 36.70
C LYS A 120 -2.34 -3.99 35.94
N GLU A 121 -3.53 -3.79 36.49
CA GLU A 121 -4.82 -4.22 35.94
C GLU A 121 -5.40 -3.26 34.89
N ILE A 122 -4.69 -2.16 34.54
CA ILE A 122 -5.23 -1.14 33.63
C ILE A 122 -5.34 -1.69 32.20
N LYS A 123 -6.56 -1.64 31.65
CA LYS A 123 -6.89 -2.17 30.32
C LYS A 123 -6.95 -1.12 29.23
N ARG A 124 -7.26 0.13 29.57
CA ARG A 124 -7.39 1.24 28.61
C ARG A 124 -6.77 2.54 29.11
N ILE A 125 -5.95 3.16 28.26
CA ILE A 125 -5.43 4.52 28.45
C ILE A 125 -5.86 5.36 27.24
N THR A 126 -6.55 6.47 27.48
CA THR A 126 -7.05 7.37 26.43
C THR A 126 -6.61 8.81 26.70
N LEU A 127 -5.54 9.24 26.01
CA LEU A 127 -4.93 10.57 26.18
C LEU A 127 -4.78 11.32 24.83
N PRO A 128 -5.87 11.52 24.07
CA PRO A 128 -5.83 12.24 22.81
C PRO A 128 -5.61 13.75 22.99
N TYR A 129 -4.83 14.34 22.09
CA TYR A 129 -4.58 15.77 21.95
C TYR A 129 -4.12 16.44 23.24
N GLN A 130 -3.13 15.83 23.90
CA GLN A 130 -2.46 16.41 25.08
C GLN A 130 -1.12 17.07 24.68
N ASN A 131 -0.45 17.65 25.66
CA ASN A 131 0.90 18.19 25.53
C ASN A 131 1.97 17.16 25.93
N LEU A 132 1.68 15.86 25.78
CA LEU A 132 2.42 14.75 26.38
C LEU A 132 3.84 14.68 25.83
N GLU A 133 4.84 14.83 26.71
CA GLU A 133 6.27 14.75 26.42
C GLU A 133 6.82 13.36 26.78
N ASN A 134 6.24 12.68 27.78
CA ASN A 134 6.61 11.33 28.21
C ASN A 134 5.42 10.55 28.78
N ILE A 135 5.47 9.22 28.70
CA ILE A 135 4.54 8.29 29.37
C ILE A 135 5.27 6.99 29.73
N GLN A 136 5.14 6.53 30.97
CA GLN A 136 5.68 5.24 31.39
C GLN A 136 4.63 4.12 31.23
N LEU A 137 4.95 3.13 30.39
CA LEU A 137 4.09 1.98 30.07
C LEU A 137 4.64 0.64 30.58
N SER A 138 5.84 0.64 31.17
CA SER A 138 6.50 -0.54 31.71
C SER A 138 5.68 -1.18 32.83
N GLY A 139 5.42 -2.49 32.73
CA GLY A 139 4.67 -3.24 33.73
C GLY A 139 3.15 -3.26 33.51
N LEU A 140 2.63 -2.58 32.48
CA LEU A 140 1.21 -2.57 32.12
C LEU A 140 0.87 -3.72 31.14
N GLY A 141 1.28 -4.95 31.49
CA GLY A 141 1.17 -6.12 30.61
C GLY A 141 -0.26 -6.53 30.24
N GLU A 142 -1.26 -6.10 31.02
CA GLU A 142 -2.69 -6.33 30.76
C GLU A 142 -3.36 -5.20 29.95
N LEU A 143 -2.61 -4.17 29.52
CA LEU A 143 -3.16 -3.07 28.72
C LEU A 143 -3.63 -3.60 27.36
N GLU A 144 -4.92 -3.44 27.08
CA GLU A 144 -5.58 -3.89 25.85
C GLU A 144 -5.71 -2.75 24.83
N GLU A 145 -5.78 -1.49 25.28
CA GLU A 145 -6.05 -0.34 24.42
C GLU A 145 -5.23 0.91 24.82
N LEU A 146 -4.50 1.49 23.86
CA LEU A 146 -3.68 2.68 24.06
C LEU A 146 -3.95 3.72 22.97
N TYR A 147 -4.49 4.88 23.37
CA TYR A 147 -4.82 6.00 22.49
C TYR A 147 -4.01 7.24 22.88
N LEU A 148 -3.05 7.62 22.03
CA LEU A 148 -2.12 8.75 22.21
C LEU A 148 -2.13 9.71 21.01
N GLN A 149 -3.18 9.72 20.20
CA GLN A 149 -3.24 10.56 19.00
C GLN A 149 -3.11 12.06 19.29
N GLY A 150 -2.43 12.79 18.43
CA GLY A 150 -2.27 14.25 18.52
C GLY A 150 -1.28 14.75 19.57
N ASN A 151 -0.55 13.85 20.25
CA ASN A 151 0.53 14.22 21.17
C ASN A 151 1.81 14.61 20.42
N THR A 152 1.80 15.78 19.78
CA THR A 152 2.90 16.28 18.93
C THR A 152 4.22 16.53 19.67
N LYS A 153 4.16 16.64 21.01
CA LYS A 153 5.32 16.76 21.90
C LYS A 153 5.98 15.42 22.27
N LEU A 154 5.30 14.29 22.05
CA LEU A 154 5.81 12.98 22.42
C LEU A 154 6.98 12.61 21.49
N ARG A 155 8.04 12.01 22.05
CA ARG A 155 9.28 11.70 21.31
C ARG A 155 9.58 10.21 21.25
N THR A 156 9.25 9.47 22.30
CA THR A 156 9.51 8.04 22.41
C THR A 156 8.33 7.35 23.09
N VAL A 157 7.91 6.21 22.55
CA VAL A 157 6.98 5.28 23.20
C VAL A 157 7.54 3.87 23.02
N ASP A 158 7.67 3.14 24.12
CA ASP A 158 8.00 1.72 24.09
C ASP A 158 6.76 0.89 24.45
N VAL A 159 6.37 -0.02 23.54
CA VAL A 159 5.25 -0.94 23.72
C VAL A 159 5.70 -2.39 23.92
N ALA A 160 7.02 -2.66 24.03
CA ALA A 160 7.57 -4.02 24.09
C ALA A 160 6.98 -4.92 25.20
N THR A 161 6.54 -4.32 26.31
CA THR A 161 5.92 -5.06 27.44
C THR A 161 4.39 -5.21 27.33
N LEU A 162 3.76 -4.63 26.31
CA LEU A 162 2.31 -4.57 26.15
C LEU A 162 1.82 -5.76 25.29
N THR A 163 2.05 -6.98 25.76
CA THR A 163 1.74 -8.21 25.01
C THR A 163 0.23 -8.47 24.84
N SER A 164 -0.60 -7.89 25.72
CA SER A 164 -2.08 -7.96 25.63
C SER A 164 -2.69 -6.87 24.74
N LEU A 165 -1.87 -5.96 24.17
CA LEU A 165 -2.35 -4.79 23.44
C LEU A 165 -3.08 -5.22 22.16
N LYS A 166 -4.32 -4.76 22.02
CA LYS A 166 -5.22 -4.99 20.88
C LYS A 166 -5.27 -3.74 20.01
N ILE A 167 -5.51 -2.58 20.60
CA ILE A 167 -5.63 -1.30 19.88
C ILE A 167 -4.49 -0.37 20.23
N LEU A 168 -3.78 0.12 19.22
CA LEU A 168 -2.77 1.17 19.34
C LEU A 168 -3.12 2.32 18.39
N ASN A 169 -3.33 3.52 18.93
CA ASN A 169 -3.57 4.73 18.15
C ASN A 169 -2.52 5.80 18.47
N LEU A 170 -1.70 6.11 17.47
CA LEU A 170 -0.61 7.09 17.46
C LEU A 170 -0.79 8.12 16.33
N SER A 171 -2.01 8.32 15.82
CA SER A 171 -2.21 9.25 14.70
C SER A 171 -1.84 10.69 15.08
N ASN A 172 -1.30 11.48 14.16
CA ASN A 172 -0.81 12.85 14.41
C ASN A 172 0.33 12.93 15.45
N THR A 173 1.28 11.99 15.41
CA THR A 173 2.52 12.02 16.21
C THR A 173 3.77 11.99 15.31
N GLU A 174 3.90 13.01 14.46
CA GLU A 174 4.92 13.14 13.39
C GLU A 174 6.39 12.99 13.85
N ASN A 175 6.68 13.22 15.13
CA ASN A 175 8.02 13.18 15.73
C ASN A 175 8.24 12.03 16.73
N LEU A 176 7.29 11.08 16.81
CA LEU A 176 7.34 9.96 17.76
C LEU A 176 8.14 8.78 17.21
N VAL A 177 9.18 8.36 17.92
CA VAL A 177 9.84 7.06 17.73
C VAL A 177 9.09 5.99 18.52
N LEU A 178 8.54 4.99 17.82
CA LEU A 178 7.91 3.82 18.42
C LEU A 178 8.91 2.65 18.49
N THR A 179 8.96 1.97 19.62
CA THR A 179 9.76 0.74 19.82
C THR A 179 8.90 -0.40 20.36
N GLY A 180 9.33 -1.65 20.11
CA GLY A 180 8.68 -2.84 20.69
C GLY A 180 7.39 -3.30 20.01
N LEU A 181 6.96 -2.64 18.92
CA LEU A 181 5.73 -2.97 18.19
C LEU A 181 5.66 -4.45 17.80
N ASP A 182 6.79 -5.07 17.45
CA ASP A 182 6.89 -6.49 17.07
C ASP A 182 6.52 -7.47 18.20
N LYS A 183 6.40 -7.00 19.45
CA LYS A 183 6.00 -7.80 20.63
C LYS A 183 4.49 -7.76 20.90
N CYS A 184 3.75 -6.84 20.29
CA CYS A 184 2.30 -6.72 20.48
C CYS A 184 1.53 -7.75 19.63
N THR A 185 1.82 -9.05 19.77
CA THR A 185 1.25 -10.11 18.91
C THR A 185 -0.28 -10.25 18.99
N SER A 186 -0.92 -9.61 19.98
CA SER A 186 -2.37 -9.54 20.16
C SER A 186 -3.04 -8.38 19.39
N LEU A 187 -2.26 -7.53 18.70
CA LEU A 187 -2.73 -6.29 18.10
C LEU A 187 -3.72 -6.56 16.95
N ASN A 188 -4.92 -5.98 17.04
CA ASN A 188 -5.98 -6.07 16.03
C ASN A 188 -6.15 -4.78 15.22
N SER A 189 -5.79 -3.63 15.79
CA SER A 189 -5.93 -2.32 15.13
C SER A 189 -4.72 -1.44 15.42
N LEU A 190 -4.03 -1.02 14.35
CA LEU A 190 -2.94 -0.05 14.38
C LEU A 190 -3.35 1.21 13.60
N TYR A 191 -3.52 2.32 14.30
CA TYR A 191 -3.77 3.63 13.71
C TYR A 191 -2.55 4.52 13.91
N ALA A 192 -1.93 4.96 12.81
CA ALA A 192 -0.74 5.80 12.84
C ALA A 192 -0.74 6.83 11.69
N TYR A 193 -1.93 7.26 11.22
CA TYR A 193 -2.08 8.34 10.24
C TYR A 193 -1.30 9.59 10.67
N ASN A 194 -0.54 10.19 9.76
CA ASN A 194 0.27 11.38 10.03
C ASN A 194 1.23 11.18 11.24
N SER A 195 1.99 10.10 11.22
CA SER A 195 3.01 9.77 12.23
C SER A 195 4.37 9.50 11.57
N SER A 196 5.41 9.28 12.39
CA SER A 196 6.74 8.92 11.86
C SER A 196 6.87 7.43 11.43
N LEU A 197 5.82 6.62 11.58
CA LEU A 197 5.86 5.16 11.45
C LEU A 197 5.94 4.67 9.99
N SER A 198 7.06 4.97 9.34
CA SER A 198 7.38 4.53 7.97
C SER A 198 7.84 3.06 7.95
N ASN A 199 7.30 2.26 7.03
CA ASN A 199 7.74 0.88 6.76
C ASN A 199 7.86 -0.04 8.02
N PRO A 200 6.85 -0.12 8.91
CA PRO A 200 6.94 -0.94 10.13
C PRO A 200 7.07 -2.44 9.83
N ARG A 201 7.73 -3.19 10.72
CA ARG A 201 7.77 -4.65 10.65
C ARG A 201 6.51 -5.24 11.25
N LEU A 202 5.61 -5.77 10.41
CA LEU A 202 4.29 -6.27 10.82
C LEU A 202 4.18 -7.81 10.85
N ALA A 203 5.24 -8.54 10.49
CA ALA A 203 5.21 -10.00 10.31
C ALA A 203 4.81 -10.81 11.56
N THR A 204 5.01 -10.29 12.78
CA THR A 204 4.58 -10.92 14.03
C THR A 204 3.14 -10.59 14.44
N LEU A 205 2.49 -9.66 13.74
CA LEU A 205 1.17 -9.10 14.09
C LEU A 205 0.06 -9.78 13.29
N THR A 206 0.01 -11.11 13.37
CA THR A 206 -0.89 -11.97 12.56
C THR A 206 -2.37 -11.85 12.92
N GLN A 207 -2.70 -11.05 13.95
CA GLN A 207 -4.07 -10.74 14.40
C GLN A 207 -4.58 -9.38 13.90
N LEU A 208 -3.77 -8.61 13.16
CA LEU A 208 -4.17 -7.32 12.60
C LEU A 208 -5.37 -7.46 11.66
N LYS A 209 -6.38 -6.62 11.91
CA LYS A 209 -7.60 -6.46 11.09
C LYS A 209 -7.71 -5.08 10.48
N VAL A 210 -7.20 -4.05 11.17
CA VAL A 210 -7.18 -2.66 10.70
C VAL A 210 -5.75 -2.12 10.76
N LEU A 211 -5.27 -1.59 9.65
CA LEU A 211 -3.98 -0.91 9.54
C LEU A 211 -4.18 0.45 8.87
N ASP A 212 -3.82 1.54 9.55
CA ASP A 212 -3.77 2.88 8.98
C ASP A 212 -2.38 3.50 9.15
N LEU A 213 -1.66 3.61 8.03
CA LEU A 213 -0.36 4.27 7.89
C LEU A 213 -0.45 5.41 6.86
N THR A 214 -1.61 6.04 6.72
CA THR A 214 -1.82 7.18 5.82
C THR A 214 -0.86 8.33 6.17
N ASN A 215 -0.19 8.95 5.19
CA ASN A 215 0.83 9.99 5.43
C ASN A 215 1.92 9.59 6.44
N THR A 216 2.55 8.43 6.25
CA THR A 216 3.71 7.97 7.06
C THR A 216 5.03 7.99 6.29
N LYS A 217 5.02 8.40 5.02
CA LYS A 217 6.15 8.36 4.07
C LYS A 217 6.58 6.94 3.67
N THR A 218 5.77 5.93 3.99
CA THR A 218 6.04 4.51 3.70
C THR A 218 6.32 4.29 2.21
N SER A 219 7.45 3.66 1.91
CA SER A 219 7.92 3.39 0.54
C SER A 219 7.79 1.92 0.11
N ALA A 220 7.69 1.00 1.07
CA ALA A 220 7.51 -0.43 0.87
C ALA A 220 6.95 -1.03 2.17
N ILE A 221 6.04 -2.00 2.05
CA ILE A 221 5.44 -2.68 3.20
C ILE A 221 5.19 -4.15 2.86
N ASP A 222 5.48 -5.02 3.82
CA ASP A 222 5.19 -6.46 3.74
C ASP A 222 3.96 -6.74 4.61
N LEU A 223 2.88 -7.21 3.97
CA LEU A 223 1.62 -7.58 4.60
C LEU A 223 1.32 -9.09 4.48
N SER A 224 2.27 -9.88 3.97
CA SER A 224 2.07 -11.31 3.65
C SER A 224 1.63 -12.18 4.83
N ALA A 225 2.05 -11.81 6.05
CA ALA A 225 1.68 -12.49 7.30
C ALA A 225 0.39 -11.96 7.95
N ASN A 226 -0.19 -10.86 7.44
CA ASN A 226 -1.31 -10.14 8.07
C ASN A 226 -2.64 -10.52 7.40
N THR A 227 -2.88 -11.81 7.17
CA THR A 227 -3.98 -12.34 6.34
C THR A 227 -5.40 -12.05 6.87
N GLN A 228 -5.53 -11.59 8.11
CA GLN A 228 -6.81 -11.19 8.74
C GLN A 228 -7.16 -9.70 8.52
N LEU A 229 -6.37 -8.95 7.73
CA LEU A 229 -6.64 -7.54 7.43
C LEU A 229 -7.93 -7.39 6.62
N THR A 230 -8.92 -6.72 7.22
CA THR A 230 -10.18 -6.31 6.60
C THR A 230 -10.13 -4.86 6.12
N GLU A 231 -9.28 -4.01 6.71
CA GLU A 231 -9.11 -2.62 6.33
C GLU A 231 -7.63 -2.19 6.31
N VAL A 232 -7.21 -1.60 5.19
CA VAL A 232 -5.86 -1.08 4.96
C VAL A 232 -5.94 0.34 4.41
N GLN A 233 -5.34 1.30 5.13
CA GLN A 233 -5.22 2.70 4.74
C GLN A 233 -3.73 3.06 4.59
N LEU A 234 -3.31 3.32 3.36
CA LEU A 234 -1.95 3.59 2.91
C LEU A 234 -1.89 4.87 2.04
N THR A 235 -2.91 5.72 2.11
CA THR A 235 -3.02 6.93 1.29
C THR A 235 -1.91 7.95 1.62
N ASP A 236 -1.48 8.75 0.65
CA ASP A 236 -0.44 9.80 0.80
C ASP A 236 0.93 9.23 1.24
N ASN A 237 1.48 8.31 0.43
CA ASN A 237 2.73 7.61 0.73
C ASN A 237 3.64 7.54 -0.52
N GLN A 238 4.66 6.70 -0.51
CA GLN A 238 5.70 6.64 -1.55
C GLN A 238 5.75 5.28 -2.28
N LEU A 239 4.72 4.45 -2.14
CA LEU A 239 4.66 3.09 -2.71
C LEU A 239 4.72 3.14 -4.24
N THR A 240 5.62 2.35 -4.84
CA THR A 240 5.68 2.10 -6.30
C THR A 240 5.09 0.76 -6.69
N ASP A 241 5.02 -0.18 -5.74
CA ASP A 241 4.46 -1.53 -5.86
C ASP A 241 3.92 -1.98 -4.49
N ILE A 242 3.01 -2.97 -4.46
CA ILE A 242 2.51 -3.62 -3.25
C ILE A 242 1.92 -5.01 -3.59
N ASP A 243 2.23 -6.02 -2.78
CA ASP A 243 1.55 -7.32 -2.84
C ASP A 243 0.41 -7.37 -1.81
N LEU A 244 -0.80 -7.64 -2.31
CA LEU A 244 -2.04 -7.76 -1.53
C LEU A 244 -2.69 -9.14 -1.67
N SER A 245 -2.04 -10.09 -2.36
CA SER A 245 -2.59 -11.42 -2.70
C SER A 245 -2.93 -12.28 -1.48
N ALA A 246 -2.24 -12.05 -0.36
CA ALA A 246 -2.49 -12.71 0.92
C ALA A 246 -3.73 -12.20 1.66
N LEU A 247 -4.24 -11.00 1.32
CA LEU A 247 -5.28 -10.30 2.09
C LEU A 247 -6.69 -10.64 1.58
N LYS A 248 -7.08 -11.91 1.70
CA LYS A 248 -8.33 -12.42 1.10
C LYS A 248 -9.60 -11.95 1.81
N GLU A 249 -9.48 -11.50 3.07
CA GLU A 249 -10.57 -10.90 3.85
C GLU A 249 -10.65 -9.36 3.69
N LEU A 250 -9.87 -8.75 2.80
CA LEU A 250 -9.78 -7.30 2.64
C LEU A 250 -11.07 -6.70 2.06
N GLN A 251 -11.74 -5.86 2.84
CA GLN A 251 -13.01 -5.20 2.49
C GLN A 251 -12.83 -3.73 2.12
N LYS A 252 -11.83 -3.05 2.71
CA LYS A 252 -11.56 -1.62 2.53
C LYS A 252 -10.08 -1.39 2.22
N LEU A 253 -9.80 -0.73 1.11
CA LEU A 253 -8.45 -0.35 0.71
C LEU A 253 -8.38 1.11 0.29
N GLY A 254 -7.68 1.93 1.08
CA GLY A 254 -7.21 3.25 0.66
C GLY A 254 -5.72 3.18 0.35
N ILE A 255 -5.33 3.50 -0.88
CA ILE A 255 -3.94 3.56 -1.33
C ILE A 255 -3.70 4.74 -2.30
N GLY A 256 -4.56 5.75 -2.21
CA GLY A 256 -4.47 6.96 -3.03
C GLY A 256 -3.17 7.75 -2.79
N LYS A 257 -2.82 8.64 -3.73
CA LYS A 257 -1.63 9.49 -3.69
C LYS A 257 -0.32 8.72 -3.41
N ASN A 258 -0.13 7.62 -4.13
CA ASN A 258 1.12 6.87 -4.18
C ASN A 258 1.73 6.99 -5.59
N LYS A 259 2.71 6.14 -5.93
CA LYS A 259 3.41 6.11 -7.22
C LYS A 259 3.14 4.80 -7.97
N LEU A 260 2.06 4.09 -7.65
CA LEU A 260 1.72 2.80 -8.25
C LEU A 260 1.43 2.97 -9.75
N GLN A 261 2.15 2.25 -10.61
CA GLN A 261 1.86 2.14 -12.05
C GLN A 261 0.91 0.99 -12.38
N TYR A 262 0.81 0.04 -11.44
CA TYR A 262 0.07 -1.20 -11.50
C TYR A 262 -0.53 -1.49 -10.12
N ILE A 263 -1.64 -2.22 -10.08
CA ILE A 263 -2.14 -2.86 -8.86
C ILE A 263 -2.81 -4.19 -9.22
N ASP A 264 -2.65 -5.19 -8.36
CA ASP A 264 -3.40 -6.43 -8.41
C ASP A 264 -4.37 -6.51 -7.24
N LEU A 265 -5.65 -6.69 -7.53
CA LEU A 265 -6.71 -6.88 -6.54
C LEU A 265 -7.58 -8.11 -6.84
N SER A 266 -7.10 -9.03 -7.69
CA SER A 266 -7.89 -10.15 -8.18
C SER A 266 -8.10 -11.29 -7.17
N GLU A 267 -7.31 -11.34 -6.09
CA GLU A 267 -7.58 -12.18 -4.91
C GLU A 267 -8.42 -11.50 -3.83
N ASN A 268 -8.54 -10.17 -3.86
CA ASN A 268 -9.24 -9.37 -2.84
C ASN A 268 -10.74 -9.27 -3.16
N LYS A 269 -11.39 -10.42 -3.32
CA LYS A 269 -12.77 -10.58 -3.82
C LYS A 269 -13.84 -10.00 -2.88
N GLU A 270 -13.51 -9.77 -1.61
CA GLU A 270 -14.38 -9.18 -0.59
C GLU A 270 -14.33 -7.62 -0.57
N LEU A 271 -13.59 -6.97 -1.49
CA LEU A 271 -13.48 -5.51 -1.54
C LEU A 271 -14.82 -4.84 -1.82
N THR A 272 -15.25 -3.99 -0.87
CA THR A 272 -16.48 -3.18 -0.95
C THR A 272 -16.19 -1.68 -1.12
N GLU A 273 -15.03 -1.21 -0.66
CA GLU A 273 -14.58 0.18 -0.78
C GLU A 273 -13.11 0.25 -1.24
N LEU A 274 -12.85 1.03 -2.30
CA LEU A 274 -11.52 1.20 -2.87
C LEU A 274 -11.22 2.65 -3.27
N ASP A 275 -10.09 3.16 -2.77
CA ASP A 275 -9.47 4.43 -3.21
C ASP A 275 -8.06 4.16 -3.75
N VAL A 276 -7.86 4.34 -5.05
CA VAL A 276 -6.56 4.34 -5.73
C VAL A 276 -6.24 5.70 -6.38
N ASN A 277 -6.91 6.77 -5.95
CA ASN A 277 -6.83 8.10 -6.52
C ASN A 277 -5.37 8.60 -6.64
N GLY A 278 -5.01 9.35 -7.67
CA GLY A 278 -3.74 10.10 -7.69
C GLY A 278 -2.47 9.25 -7.85
N ASN A 279 -2.60 7.97 -8.20
CA ASN A 279 -1.49 7.09 -8.56
C ASN A 279 -1.04 7.32 -10.02
N GLN A 280 -0.32 6.34 -10.59
CA GLN A 280 0.13 6.32 -11.99
C GLN A 280 -0.49 5.14 -12.77
N LEU A 281 -1.68 4.66 -12.38
CA LEU A 281 -2.26 3.44 -12.96
C LEU A 281 -2.66 3.64 -14.43
N HIS A 282 -2.25 2.71 -15.29
CA HIS A 282 -2.61 2.67 -16.73
C HIS A 282 -3.68 1.61 -17.03
N ALA A 283 -3.86 0.64 -16.13
CA ALA A 283 -4.82 -0.44 -16.25
C ALA A 283 -5.45 -0.75 -14.89
N PHE A 284 -6.65 -1.32 -14.90
CA PHE A 284 -7.42 -1.60 -13.69
C PHE A 284 -8.07 -2.98 -13.77
N ASN A 285 -7.60 -3.93 -12.96
CA ASN A 285 -8.10 -5.31 -12.96
C ASN A 285 -8.70 -5.66 -11.60
N ILE A 286 -10.02 -5.61 -11.51
CA ILE A 286 -10.79 -5.79 -10.27
C ILE A 286 -12.03 -6.63 -10.54
N ALA A 287 -12.33 -7.55 -9.63
CA ALA A 287 -13.64 -8.19 -9.56
C ALA A 287 -14.65 -7.18 -9.00
N MET A 288 -15.49 -6.63 -9.88
CA MET A 288 -16.41 -5.53 -9.53
C MET A 288 -17.62 -5.97 -8.68
N ASP A 289 -17.85 -7.28 -8.54
CA ASP A 289 -19.11 -7.87 -8.09
C ASP A 289 -19.53 -7.47 -6.66
N ALA A 290 -18.57 -7.17 -5.78
CA ALA A 290 -18.80 -6.74 -4.40
C ALA A 290 -18.59 -5.22 -4.18
N LEU A 291 -18.07 -4.49 -5.18
CA LEU A 291 -17.58 -3.13 -4.98
C LEU A 291 -18.74 -2.12 -4.96
N THR A 292 -18.83 -1.33 -3.89
CA THR A 292 -19.90 -0.32 -3.68
C THR A 292 -19.40 1.13 -3.73
N SER A 293 -18.09 1.34 -3.54
CA SER A 293 -17.42 2.63 -3.59
C SER A 293 -16.07 2.52 -4.31
N LEU A 294 -15.84 3.39 -5.29
CA LEU A 294 -14.60 3.46 -6.07
C LEU A 294 -14.15 4.92 -6.31
N ASP A 295 -12.93 5.26 -5.90
CA ASP A 295 -12.16 6.38 -6.46
C ASP A 295 -10.95 5.86 -7.24
N CYS A 296 -10.93 6.11 -8.55
CA CYS A 296 -9.82 5.84 -9.45
C CYS A 296 -9.34 7.11 -10.19
N GLY A 297 -9.71 8.30 -9.70
CA GLY A 297 -9.32 9.59 -10.27
C GLY A 297 -7.80 9.82 -10.26
N ALA A 298 -7.36 10.83 -11.01
CA ALA A 298 -5.98 11.31 -11.12
C ALA A 298 -4.91 10.23 -11.46
N ASN A 299 -5.32 9.17 -12.16
CA ASN A 299 -4.47 8.13 -12.76
C ASN A 299 -4.22 8.39 -14.26
N HIS A 300 -3.68 7.42 -15.00
CA HIS A 300 -3.48 7.46 -16.47
C HIS A 300 -4.43 6.48 -17.18
N LEU A 301 -5.62 6.23 -16.62
CA LEU A 301 -6.54 5.22 -17.14
C LEU A 301 -7.24 5.70 -18.43
N PRO A 302 -7.10 4.98 -19.57
CA PRO A 302 -7.93 5.22 -20.75
C PRO A 302 -9.38 4.78 -20.51
N LEU A 303 -10.31 5.12 -21.41
CA LEU A 303 -11.75 4.81 -21.22
C LEU A 303 -11.99 3.30 -21.11
N SER A 304 -11.26 2.48 -21.87
CA SER A 304 -11.38 1.02 -21.84
C SER A 304 -10.91 0.36 -20.54
N GLN A 305 -10.28 1.11 -19.63
CA GLN A 305 -9.83 0.67 -18.31
C GLN A 305 -10.66 1.27 -17.17
N LEU A 306 -11.59 2.18 -17.46
CA LEU A 306 -12.54 2.70 -16.48
C LEU A 306 -13.74 1.74 -16.36
N PRO A 307 -14.04 1.18 -15.17
CA PRO A 307 -15.10 0.19 -15.03
C PRO A 307 -16.49 0.78 -15.32
N MET A 308 -17.43 -0.11 -15.65
CA MET A 308 -18.85 0.23 -15.62
C MET A 308 -19.29 0.56 -14.20
N ARG A 309 -20.28 1.45 -14.05
CA ARG A 309 -20.77 1.84 -12.72
C ARG A 309 -21.35 0.66 -11.95
N GLY A 310 -22.15 -0.20 -12.60
CA GLY A 310 -22.91 -1.25 -11.91
C GLY A 310 -23.67 -0.69 -10.70
N GLU A 311 -23.52 -1.35 -9.55
CA GLU A 311 -24.13 -0.98 -8.27
C GLU A 311 -23.32 0.07 -7.46
N LEU A 312 -22.27 0.68 -8.02
CA LEU A 312 -21.45 1.68 -7.32
C LEU A 312 -22.30 2.87 -6.84
N THR A 313 -22.41 3.00 -5.52
CA THR A 313 -23.02 4.15 -4.83
C THR A 313 -22.15 5.39 -5.02
N THR A 314 -20.84 5.22 -4.86
CA THR A 314 -19.80 6.25 -5.08
C THR A 314 -18.89 5.81 -6.22
N TYR A 315 -18.75 6.67 -7.24
CA TYR A 315 -17.83 6.44 -8.35
C TYR A 315 -17.16 7.76 -8.79
N ILE A 316 -15.86 7.87 -8.49
CA ILE A 316 -15.00 8.99 -8.84
C ILE A 316 -13.94 8.50 -9.84
N TYR A 317 -14.16 8.79 -11.12
CA TYR A 317 -13.28 8.44 -12.23
C TYR A 317 -12.54 9.66 -12.82
N TRP A 318 -12.68 10.83 -12.20
CA TRP A 318 -12.22 12.12 -12.72
C TRP A 318 -11.49 12.91 -11.61
N PRO A 319 -10.51 13.78 -11.95
CA PRO A 319 -9.90 13.94 -13.27
C PRO A 319 -9.15 12.67 -13.70
N GLN A 320 -8.59 12.63 -14.91
CA GLN A 320 -7.52 11.69 -15.29
C GLN A 320 -6.36 12.52 -15.85
N LYS A 321 -5.16 11.97 -15.79
CA LYS A 321 -3.97 12.46 -16.49
C LYS A 321 -3.96 11.89 -17.91
N ASP A 322 -3.06 12.40 -18.75
CA ASP A 322 -2.92 11.95 -20.14
C ASP A 322 -2.55 10.45 -20.19
N PHE A 323 -3.34 9.61 -20.87
CA PHE A 323 -3.08 8.17 -20.99
C PHE A 323 -2.05 7.87 -22.09
N ALA A 324 -1.26 6.82 -21.94
CA ALA A 324 -0.16 6.54 -22.87
C ALA A 324 -0.62 6.09 -24.25
N VAL A 325 0.06 6.59 -25.29
CA VAL A 325 0.04 6.10 -26.67
C VAL A 325 1.46 6.05 -27.23
N ALA A 326 1.67 5.33 -28.32
CA ALA A 326 2.98 5.20 -28.96
C ALA A 326 3.60 6.58 -29.30
N LYS A 327 4.81 6.83 -28.80
CA LYS A 327 5.50 8.13 -28.89
C LYS A 327 5.78 8.61 -30.31
N GLN A 328 5.82 7.70 -31.29
CA GLN A 328 6.08 8.01 -32.69
C GLN A 328 5.26 7.10 -33.60
N ILE A 329 4.62 7.69 -34.61
CA ILE A 329 3.81 7.03 -35.63
C ILE A 329 4.43 7.32 -37.00
N GLU A 330 4.47 6.32 -37.87
CA GLU A 330 4.90 6.49 -39.26
C GLU A 330 3.70 6.88 -40.15
N VAL A 331 3.92 7.77 -41.11
CA VAL A 331 2.89 8.16 -42.10
C VAL A 331 2.33 6.93 -42.81
N GLY A 332 1.00 6.84 -42.91
CA GLY A 332 0.31 5.70 -43.50
C GLY A 332 0.27 4.43 -42.63
N ARG A 333 0.87 4.42 -41.43
CA ARG A 333 0.68 3.32 -40.46
C ARG A 333 -0.51 3.57 -39.54
N PRO A 334 -1.26 2.51 -39.18
CA PRO A 334 -2.37 2.65 -38.23
C PRO A 334 -1.87 2.80 -36.79
N MET A 335 -2.48 3.72 -36.06
CA MET A 335 -2.46 3.78 -34.60
C MET A 335 -3.82 3.32 -34.09
N ASP A 336 -3.85 2.21 -33.37
CA ASP A 336 -5.09 1.56 -32.93
C ASP A 336 -5.51 2.04 -31.53
N LEU A 337 -6.60 2.80 -31.47
CA LEU A 337 -7.35 3.12 -30.24
C LEU A 337 -8.80 2.61 -30.34
N SER A 338 -9.04 1.51 -31.06
CA SER A 338 -10.39 0.94 -31.25
C SER A 338 -11.08 0.55 -29.96
N ARG A 339 -10.30 0.14 -28.94
CA ARG A 339 -10.80 -0.10 -27.58
C ARG A 339 -11.40 1.14 -26.91
N GLU A 340 -10.99 2.33 -27.34
CA GLU A 340 -11.49 3.61 -26.84
C GLU A 340 -12.65 4.17 -27.67
N ALA A 341 -12.95 3.56 -28.84
CA ALA A 341 -13.97 4.04 -29.78
C ALA A 341 -15.39 4.02 -29.20
N LYS A 342 -15.59 3.24 -28.14
CA LYS A 342 -16.84 3.16 -27.39
C LYS A 342 -16.57 2.93 -25.90
N ALA A 343 -17.51 3.35 -25.08
CA ALA A 343 -17.50 3.08 -23.65
C ALA A 343 -18.93 2.94 -23.10
N THR A 344 -19.10 2.17 -22.03
CA THR A 344 -20.37 2.10 -21.28
C THR A 344 -20.28 2.95 -20.02
N GLY A 345 -19.29 2.68 -19.15
CA GLY A 345 -18.93 3.55 -18.03
C GLY A 345 -20.09 3.82 -17.07
N VAL A 346 -20.44 5.10 -16.90
CA VAL A 346 -21.56 5.56 -16.06
C VAL A 346 -22.91 5.46 -16.78
N ALA A 347 -22.90 5.40 -18.12
CA ALA A 347 -24.12 5.20 -18.89
C ALA A 347 -24.56 3.73 -18.81
N GLN A 348 -25.87 3.50 -18.67
CA GLN A 348 -26.47 2.15 -18.68
C GLN A 348 -26.54 1.53 -20.09
N SER A 349 -25.77 2.07 -21.05
CA SER A 349 -25.73 1.65 -22.45
C SER A 349 -24.44 2.14 -23.10
N GLU A 350 -23.91 1.36 -24.04
CA GLU A 350 -22.75 1.71 -24.86
C GLU A 350 -22.95 3.09 -25.53
N LYS A 351 -21.92 3.94 -25.46
CA LYS A 351 -21.84 5.24 -26.14
C LYS A 351 -20.63 5.25 -27.06
N LYS A 352 -20.81 5.80 -28.26
CA LYS A 352 -19.69 6.11 -29.15
C LYS A 352 -18.84 7.22 -28.55
N THR A 353 -17.54 7.10 -28.75
CA THR A 353 -16.54 8.11 -28.43
C THR A 353 -16.33 9.02 -29.64
N THR A 354 -16.17 10.32 -29.39
CA THR A 354 -15.69 11.30 -30.38
C THR A 354 -14.24 11.63 -30.08
N PHE A 355 -13.41 11.59 -31.11
CA PHE A 355 -12.00 11.93 -31.04
C PHE A 355 -11.73 13.27 -31.71
N PHE A 356 -10.71 13.98 -31.24
CA PHE A 356 -10.20 15.19 -31.87
C PHE A 356 -8.68 15.19 -31.78
N VAL A 357 -7.98 15.39 -32.89
CA VAL A 357 -6.51 15.51 -32.90
C VAL A 357 -6.11 16.97 -32.82
N TYR A 358 -5.15 17.29 -31.94
CA TYR A 358 -4.57 18.61 -31.79
C TYR A 358 -3.05 18.56 -31.90
N ASP A 359 -2.42 19.64 -32.37
CA ASP A 359 -0.99 19.87 -32.19
C ASP A 359 -0.65 20.40 -30.78
N SER A 360 0.64 20.55 -30.48
CA SER A 360 1.17 21.08 -29.22
C SER A 360 0.74 22.51 -28.88
N ASP A 361 0.29 23.28 -29.88
CA ASP A 361 -0.13 24.67 -29.73
C ASP A 361 -1.66 24.77 -29.52
N GLY A 362 -2.37 23.66 -29.65
CA GLY A 362 -3.83 23.57 -29.52
C GLY A 362 -4.60 23.78 -30.83
N ASN A 363 -3.93 23.78 -31.98
CA ASN A 363 -4.60 23.81 -33.29
C ASN A 363 -5.20 22.43 -33.57
N MET A 364 -6.46 22.39 -34.02
CA MET A 364 -7.16 21.15 -34.35
C MET A 364 -6.85 20.72 -35.78
N LEU A 365 -6.58 19.43 -36.00
CA LEU A 365 -6.32 18.85 -37.32
C LEU A 365 -7.63 18.41 -38.00
N SER A 366 -7.65 18.44 -39.33
CA SER A 366 -8.79 18.08 -40.18
C SER A 366 -8.84 16.58 -40.48
N GLU A 367 -9.87 15.89 -40.00
CA GLU A 367 -10.16 14.53 -40.43
C GLU A 367 -10.55 14.50 -41.93
N GLY A 368 -9.99 13.55 -42.67
CA GLY A 368 -10.08 13.43 -44.14
C GLY A 368 -8.83 13.97 -44.85
N ASP A 369 -8.26 15.08 -44.36
CA ASP A 369 -7.08 15.73 -44.97
C ASP A 369 -5.77 15.34 -44.25
N ASP A 370 -5.73 15.50 -42.93
CA ASP A 370 -4.55 15.31 -42.08
C ASP A 370 -4.41 13.86 -41.57
N TYR A 371 -5.55 13.21 -41.33
CA TYR A 371 -5.67 11.83 -40.88
C TYR A 371 -7.06 11.28 -41.22
N THR A 372 -7.22 9.96 -41.20
CA THR A 372 -8.53 9.30 -41.15
C THR A 372 -8.69 8.58 -39.82
N CYS A 373 -9.90 8.59 -39.23
CA CYS A 373 -10.24 7.73 -38.10
C CYS A 373 -11.42 6.81 -38.48
N THR A 374 -11.33 5.53 -38.15
CA THR A 374 -12.46 4.60 -38.33
C THR A 374 -12.55 3.68 -37.12
N GLU A 375 -13.64 3.80 -36.36
CA GLU A 375 -13.87 3.11 -35.09
C GLU A 375 -12.61 3.10 -34.20
N GLY A 376 -11.97 4.27 -34.04
CA GLY A 376 -10.80 4.48 -33.17
C GLY A 376 -9.44 4.12 -33.78
N VAL A 377 -9.37 3.60 -35.01
CA VAL A 377 -8.09 3.37 -35.72
C VAL A 377 -7.74 4.60 -36.55
N PHE A 378 -6.59 5.22 -36.26
CA PHE A 378 -6.09 6.43 -36.91
C PHE A 378 -5.03 6.12 -37.96
N VAL A 379 -5.09 6.75 -39.13
CA VAL A 379 -4.00 6.74 -40.12
C VAL A 379 -3.66 8.18 -40.51
N PHE A 380 -2.43 8.62 -40.26
CA PHE A 380 -1.97 9.98 -40.61
C PHE A 380 -1.47 10.02 -42.06
N THR A 381 -1.87 11.05 -42.81
CA THR A 381 -1.60 11.18 -44.25
C THR A 381 -0.24 11.82 -44.56
N LYS A 382 0.37 12.50 -43.60
CA LYS A 382 1.63 13.25 -43.70
C LYS A 382 2.33 13.36 -42.35
N ALA A 383 3.61 13.74 -42.36
CA ALA A 383 4.36 14.07 -41.14
C ALA A 383 3.99 15.46 -40.61
N PHE A 384 4.20 15.68 -39.32
CA PHE A 384 3.91 16.95 -38.64
C PHE A 384 5.15 17.42 -37.86
N GLU A 385 5.50 18.70 -37.97
CA GLU A 385 6.67 19.28 -37.28
C GLU A 385 6.48 19.35 -35.76
N LYS A 386 5.23 19.48 -35.32
CA LYS A 386 4.85 19.59 -33.91
C LYS A 386 4.30 18.26 -33.39
N PRO A 387 4.55 17.91 -32.11
CA PRO A 387 3.86 16.79 -31.47
C PRO A 387 2.35 16.94 -31.53
N LEU A 388 1.66 15.83 -31.75
CA LEU A 388 0.20 15.73 -31.74
C LEU A 388 -0.28 15.05 -30.46
N ARG A 389 -1.54 15.24 -30.11
CA ARG A 389 -2.26 14.41 -29.13
C ARG A 389 -3.74 14.25 -29.48
N ILE A 390 -4.34 13.20 -28.97
CA ILE A 390 -5.77 12.90 -29.15
C ILE A 390 -6.53 13.33 -27.91
N LYS A 391 -7.56 14.14 -28.10
CA LYS A 391 -8.61 14.40 -27.11
C LYS A 391 -9.75 13.42 -27.30
N ILE A 392 -10.25 12.91 -26.19
CA ILE A 392 -11.36 11.96 -26.14
C ILE A 392 -12.58 12.62 -25.48
N LYS A 393 -13.76 12.41 -26.06
CA LYS A 393 -15.06 12.81 -25.49
C LYS A 393 -16.07 11.68 -25.62
N THR A 394 -16.81 11.37 -24.55
CA THR A 394 -17.90 10.39 -24.57
C THR A 394 -18.97 10.73 -23.55
N ASP A 395 -20.24 10.43 -23.87
CA ASP A 395 -21.35 10.57 -22.93
C ASP A 395 -21.40 9.44 -21.89
N ALA A 396 -20.58 8.39 -22.04
CA ALA A 396 -20.40 7.33 -21.05
C ALA A 396 -19.77 7.84 -19.74
N PHE A 397 -18.95 8.89 -19.83
CA PHE A 397 -18.21 9.48 -18.72
C PHE A 397 -18.40 11.02 -18.72
N PRO A 398 -19.60 11.52 -18.40
CA PRO A 398 -19.98 12.93 -18.64
C PRO A 398 -19.20 13.97 -17.81
N LYS A 399 -18.34 13.54 -16.87
CA LYS A 399 -17.39 14.41 -16.15
C LYS A 399 -16.01 14.53 -16.83
N LEU A 400 -15.66 13.63 -17.76
CA LEU A 400 -14.44 13.70 -18.59
C LEU A 400 -14.68 14.59 -19.81
N LYS A 401 -14.90 15.89 -19.57
CA LYS A 401 -15.18 16.89 -20.61
C LYS A 401 -14.56 18.23 -20.29
N ASP A 402 -14.56 19.12 -21.29
CA ASP A 402 -14.09 20.49 -21.18
C ASP A 402 -12.65 20.55 -20.64
N LYS A 403 -12.42 21.17 -19.47
CA LYS A 403 -11.11 21.22 -18.79
C LYS A 403 -10.65 19.89 -18.19
N ASN A 404 -11.56 18.92 -18.03
CA ASN A 404 -11.31 17.57 -17.52
C ASN A 404 -11.40 16.51 -18.64
N ALA A 405 -11.37 16.91 -19.91
CA ALA A 405 -11.37 15.96 -21.02
C ALA A 405 -10.16 15.02 -20.93
N LEU A 406 -10.34 13.76 -21.30
CA LEU A 406 -9.26 12.78 -21.36
C LEU A 406 -8.42 13.06 -22.62
N TYR A 407 -7.10 13.03 -22.47
CA TYR A 407 -6.15 13.18 -23.59
C TYR A 407 -5.17 12.00 -23.63
N SER A 408 -4.67 11.68 -24.81
CA SER A 408 -3.47 10.86 -24.95
C SER A 408 -2.23 11.66 -24.53
N SER A 409 -1.15 10.97 -24.21
CA SER A 409 0.19 11.54 -24.23
C SER A 409 0.49 12.14 -25.61
N TYR A 410 1.42 13.10 -25.66
CA TYR A 410 1.93 13.61 -26.92
C TYR A 410 2.73 12.54 -27.68
N PHE A 411 2.56 12.52 -29.00
CA PHE A 411 3.29 11.67 -29.95
C PHE A 411 3.73 12.48 -31.17
N THR A 412 4.66 11.93 -31.95
CA THR A 412 5.13 12.55 -33.20
C THR A 412 4.72 11.72 -34.41
N VAL A 413 4.54 12.36 -35.57
CA VAL A 413 4.23 11.65 -36.82
C VAL A 413 5.32 11.96 -37.84
N VAL A 414 6.00 10.92 -38.34
CA VAL A 414 7.20 11.04 -39.19
C VAL A 414 7.06 10.25 -40.49
N ASN A 415 7.70 10.71 -41.56
CA ASN A 415 7.63 10.06 -42.88
C ASN A 415 8.21 8.63 -42.89
N LYS A 416 9.08 8.34 -41.93
CA LYS A 416 9.67 7.02 -41.69
C LYS A 416 10.12 6.95 -40.24
N VAL A 417 9.81 5.86 -39.55
CA VAL A 417 10.48 5.56 -38.27
C VAL A 417 11.83 4.96 -38.61
N ASP A 418 12.92 5.66 -38.29
CA ASP A 418 14.22 5.02 -38.25
C ASP A 418 14.17 3.96 -37.16
N ALA A 419 14.26 2.69 -37.55
CA ALA A 419 14.05 1.52 -36.69
C ALA A 419 15.22 1.30 -35.72
N LEU A 420 15.37 2.26 -34.81
CA LEU A 420 16.30 2.29 -33.69
C LEU A 420 15.60 1.64 -32.51
N PHE A 421 15.78 0.33 -32.34
CA PHE A 421 15.28 -0.32 -31.13
C PHE A 421 16.16 0.10 -29.94
N GLY A 422 15.52 0.52 -28.85
CA GLY A 422 16.19 0.97 -27.64
C GLY A 422 15.50 0.39 -26.41
N LEU A 423 16.28 -0.14 -25.48
CA LEU A 423 15.77 -0.38 -24.13
C LEU A 423 15.64 0.98 -23.43
N PRO A 424 14.46 1.36 -22.91
CA PRO A 424 14.30 2.60 -22.18
C PRO A 424 14.96 2.52 -20.78
N ASP A 425 15.00 3.67 -20.09
CA ASP A 425 15.42 3.74 -18.69
C ASP A 425 14.53 2.83 -17.83
N GLU A 426 15.15 2.16 -16.84
CA GLU A 426 14.48 1.26 -15.88
C GLU A 426 13.71 0.07 -16.52
N ALA A 427 13.98 -0.27 -17.79
CA ALA A 427 13.23 -1.24 -18.60
C ALA A 427 12.94 -2.61 -17.94
N PHE A 428 13.87 -3.11 -17.14
CA PHE A 428 13.76 -4.34 -16.34
C PHE A 428 14.05 -4.11 -14.85
N LYS A 429 14.12 -2.86 -14.39
CA LYS A 429 14.45 -2.55 -12.99
C LYS A 429 13.52 -3.29 -12.03
N GLY A 430 14.10 -3.90 -10.99
CA GLY A 430 13.35 -4.67 -9.99
C GLY A 430 12.87 -6.04 -10.44
N CYS A 431 13.25 -6.53 -11.64
CA CYS A 431 12.83 -7.86 -12.11
C CYS A 431 13.58 -8.98 -11.37
N THR A 432 13.10 -9.30 -10.16
CA THR A 432 13.69 -10.27 -9.23
C THR A 432 13.79 -11.70 -9.76
N HIS A 433 13.00 -12.06 -10.77
CA HIS A 433 12.95 -13.39 -11.38
C HIS A 433 13.59 -13.46 -12.77
N LEU A 434 14.07 -12.35 -13.34
CA LEU A 434 14.74 -12.34 -14.63
C LEU A 434 16.13 -12.99 -14.49
N THR A 435 16.32 -14.18 -15.06
CA THR A 435 17.58 -14.94 -14.99
C THR A 435 18.50 -14.69 -16.19
N GLU A 436 17.93 -14.60 -17.39
CA GLU A 436 18.68 -14.30 -18.62
C GLU A 436 17.87 -13.51 -19.65
N ILE A 437 18.57 -12.75 -20.50
CA ILE A 437 17.96 -11.96 -21.59
C ILE A 437 18.88 -11.87 -22.82
N ALA A 438 18.29 -11.95 -24.00
CA ALA A 438 18.95 -11.67 -25.28
C ALA A 438 18.43 -10.35 -25.86
N LEU A 439 19.33 -9.41 -26.16
CA LEU A 439 18.96 -8.15 -26.79
C LEU A 439 18.86 -8.34 -28.32
N PRO A 440 17.83 -7.77 -28.98
CA PRO A 440 17.68 -7.86 -30.43
C PRO A 440 18.89 -7.30 -31.20
N ALA A 441 19.15 -7.84 -32.39
CA ALA A 441 20.34 -7.52 -33.19
C ALA A 441 20.44 -6.06 -33.66
N ASN A 442 19.33 -5.33 -33.69
CA ASN A 442 19.22 -3.90 -34.02
C ASN A 442 19.04 -3.00 -32.76
N THR A 443 19.31 -3.51 -31.55
CA THR A 443 19.32 -2.68 -30.33
C THR A 443 20.45 -1.66 -30.44
N GLN A 444 20.14 -0.37 -30.43
CA GLN A 444 21.14 0.70 -30.50
C GLN A 444 21.30 1.47 -29.20
N THR A 445 20.28 1.48 -28.32
CA THR A 445 20.38 2.16 -27.02
C THR A 445 19.98 1.26 -25.86
N ILE A 446 20.62 1.47 -24.72
CA ILE A 446 20.23 0.87 -23.42
C ILE A 446 20.11 2.00 -22.41
N GLY A 447 18.92 2.19 -21.83
CA GLY A 447 18.63 3.26 -20.89
C GLY A 447 19.34 3.13 -19.54
N ALA A 448 19.31 4.21 -18.77
CA ALA A 448 19.85 4.26 -17.41
C ALA A 448 19.09 3.29 -16.50
N HIS A 449 19.81 2.63 -15.57
CA HIS A 449 19.24 1.67 -14.62
C HIS A 449 18.41 0.53 -15.24
N ALA A 450 18.58 0.23 -16.54
CA ALA A 450 17.73 -0.72 -17.27
C ALA A 450 17.61 -2.11 -16.60
N PHE A 451 18.66 -2.60 -15.94
CA PHE A 451 18.70 -3.87 -15.21
C PHE A 451 19.03 -3.72 -13.71
N SER A 452 18.85 -2.52 -13.13
CA SER A 452 19.04 -2.32 -11.68
C SER A 452 18.09 -3.22 -10.86
N ASP A 453 18.49 -3.57 -9.64
CA ASP A 453 17.67 -4.36 -8.71
C ASP A 453 17.16 -5.71 -9.27
N CYS A 454 17.93 -6.35 -10.15
CA CYS A 454 17.65 -7.67 -10.74
C CYS A 454 18.50 -8.81 -10.09
N PRO A 455 18.20 -9.26 -8.86
CA PRO A 455 19.04 -10.22 -8.11
C PRO A 455 19.17 -11.63 -8.72
N ALA A 456 18.29 -12.04 -9.63
CA ALA A 456 18.41 -13.32 -10.34
C ALA A 456 19.21 -13.25 -11.65
N LEU A 457 19.45 -12.05 -12.20
CA LEU A 457 20.00 -11.88 -13.56
C LEU A 457 21.46 -12.37 -13.62
N ALA A 458 21.68 -13.47 -14.32
CA ALA A 458 22.97 -14.15 -14.43
C ALA A 458 23.58 -14.02 -15.84
N LYS A 459 22.77 -13.78 -16.88
CA LYS A 459 23.23 -13.70 -18.28
C LYS A 459 22.53 -12.56 -19.04
N VAL A 460 23.31 -11.68 -19.65
CA VAL A 460 22.80 -10.74 -20.68
C VAL A 460 23.56 -10.99 -21.97
N VAL A 461 22.86 -11.19 -23.09
CA VAL A 461 23.48 -11.25 -24.42
C VAL A 461 23.19 -9.96 -25.18
N VAL A 462 24.22 -9.13 -25.33
CA VAL A 462 24.22 -7.92 -26.13
C VAL A 462 24.63 -8.32 -27.56
N ALA A 463 23.65 -8.73 -28.36
CA ALA A 463 23.87 -9.13 -29.75
C ALA A 463 24.18 -8.01 -30.79
N PRO A 464 23.87 -6.71 -30.61
CA PRO A 464 24.14 -5.72 -31.66
C PRO A 464 25.64 -5.41 -31.80
N ALA A 465 26.14 -5.44 -33.04
CA ALA A 465 27.52 -5.03 -33.35
C ALA A 465 27.77 -3.51 -33.22
N LYS A 466 26.73 -2.71 -32.96
CA LYS A 466 26.81 -1.24 -32.80
C LYS A 466 25.79 -0.75 -31.78
N LEU A 467 26.15 -0.81 -30.49
CA LEU A 467 25.50 0.03 -29.48
C LEU A 467 25.96 1.48 -29.68
N ALA A 468 25.01 2.40 -29.84
CA ALA A 468 25.27 3.82 -30.02
C ALA A 468 25.29 4.58 -28.69
N THR A 469 24.41 4.22 -27.75
CA THR A 469 24.29 4.91 -26.45
C THR A 469 23.97 3.92 -25.33
N MET A 470 24.58 4.11 -24.16
CA MET A 470 24.19 3.42 -22.93
C MET A 470 23.98 4.45 -21.81
N GLY A 471 23.02 4.24 -20.92
CA GLY A 471 22.72 5.11 -19.78
C GLY A 471 23.55 4.78 -18.53
N SER A 472 23.50 5.64 -17.51
CA SER A 472 24.20 5.38 -16.23
C SER A 472 23.66 4.12 -15.54
N ASP A 473 24.58 3.31 -14.98
CA ASP A 473 24.31 2.09 -14.23
C ASP A 473 23.26 1.14 -14.85
N ALA A 474 23.24 1.05 -16.19
CA ALA A 474 22.28 0.19 -16.90
C ALA A 474 22.38 -1.29 -16.50
N PHE A 475 23.57 -1.74 -16.10
CA PHE A 475 23.84 -3.09 -15.60
C PHE A 475 24.31 -3.06 -14.14
N PRO A 476 23.82 -3.96 -13.26
CA PRO A 476 24.29 -4.03 -11.88
C PRO A 476 25.69 -4.66 -11.80
N ASP A 477 26.53 -4.20 -10.87
CA ASP A 477 27.80 -4.84 -10.57
C ASP A 477 27.66 -5.91 -9.48
N ARG A 478 27.62 -7.19 -9.87
CA ARG A 478 27.34 -8.31 -8.97
C ARG A 478 28.05 -9.59 -9.37
N GLU A 479 28.35 -10.44 -8.38
CA GLU A 479 28.89 -11.78 -8.63
C GLU A 479 27.88 -12.63 -9.40
N GLY A 480 28.38 -13.44 -10.33
CA GLY A 480 27.57 -14.38 -11.13
C GLY A 480 26.87 -13.77 -12.35
N LEU A 481 26.86 -12.44 -12.53
CA LEU A 481 26.39 -11.83 -13.78
C LEU A 481 27.48 -11.88 -14.87
N VAL A 482 27.15 -12.45 -16.02
CA VAL A 482 27.97 -12.47 -17.22
C VAL A 482 27.27 -11.72 -18.36
N ILE A 483 27.92 -10.68 -18.87
CA ILE A 483 27.49 -9.92 -20.05
C ILE A 483 28.27 -10.43 -21.26
N TYR A 484 27.56 -10.94 -22.25
CA TYR A 484 28.10 -11.41 -23.51
C TYR A 484 27.97 -10.30 -24.55
N VAL A 485 29.07 -9.94 -25.20
CA VAL A 485 29.16 -8.87 -26.20
C VAL A 485 29.70 -9.41 -27.52
N ALA A 486 29.36 -8.75 -28.63
CA ALA A 486 29.68 -9.22 -29.99
C ALA A 486 31.20 -9.27 -30.27
N ASP A 487 31.96 -8.31 -29.75
CA ASP A 487 33.39 -8.15 -30.02
C ASP A 487 34.14 -7.41 -28.89
N ALA A 488 35.46 -7.27 -29.07
CA ALA A 488 36.34 -6.62 -28.10
C ALA A 488 36.21 -5.09 -28.05
N GLU A 489 35.67 -4.45 -29.09
CA GLU A 489 35.44 -3.01 -29.14
C GLU A 489 34.24 -2.66 -28.24
N GLN A 490 33.15 -3.42 -28.35
CA GLN A 490 31.99 -3.32 -27.46
C GLN A 490 32.34 -3.67 -26.00
N MET A 491 33.23 -4.65 -25.78
CA MET A 491 33.75 -4.96 -24.44
C MET A 491 34.52 -3.78 -23.84
N ALA A 492 35.40 -3.13 -24.63
CA ALA A 492 36.15 -1.96 -24.19
C ALA A 492 35.23 -0.75 -23.90
N ALA A 493 34.20 -0.54 -24.73
CA ALA A 493 33.19 0.50 -24.51
C ALA A 493 32.42 0.29 -23.19
N LEU A 494 32.05 -0.94 -22.84
CA LEU A 494 31.42 -1.26 -21.56
C LEU A 494 32.34 -0.89 -20.37
N TYR A 495 33.60 -1.30 -20.39
CA TYR A 495 34.54 -1.01 -19.29
C TYR A 495 34.98 0.46 -19.21
N ALA A 496 34.90 1.22 -20.32
CA ALA A 496 35.14 2.65 -20.32
C ALA A 496 33.98 3.43 -19.65
N GLN A 497 32.76 2.90 -19.70
CA GLN A 497 31.56 3.53 -19.14
C GLN A 497 31.19 3.02 -17.73
N TYR A 498 31.46 1.75 -17.42
CA TYR A 498 31.08 1.13 -16.14
C TYR A 498 32.28 0.53 -15.42
N HIS A 499 32.38 0.82 -14.12
CA HIS A 499 33.37 0.24 -13.23
C HIS A 499 32.88 -1.10 -12.65
N PHE A 500 32.83 -2.15 -13.48
CA PHE A 500 32.51 -3.50 -13.01
C PHE A 500 33.67 -4.08 -12.17
N ILE A 501 33.41 -4.38 -10.90
CA ILE A 501 34.33 -5.06 -9.97
C ILE A 501 33.98 -6.55 -9.87
N LYS A 502 32.68 -6.90 -10.01
CA LYS A 502 32.14 -8.25 -9.79
C LYS A 502 31.48 -8.85 -11.04
N THR A 503 30.86 -8.02 -11.88
CA THR A 503 30.24 -8.44 -13.13
C THR A 503 31.31 -8.75 -14.19
N ARG A 504 31.15 -9.85 -14.92
CA ARG A 504 32.09 -10.28 -15.97
C ARG A 504 31.56 -9.94 -17.36
N VAL A 505 32.34 -9.22 -18.17
CA VAL A 505 32.04 -9.03 -19.60
C VAL A 505 32.87 -10.03 -20.43
N THR A 506 32.33 -10.59 -21.52
CA THR A 506 33.03 -11.57 -22.36
C THR A 506 32.54 -11.61 -23.81
N THR A 507 33.44 -11.95 -24.74
CA THR A 507 33.15 -12.19 -26.16
C THR A 507 32.95 -13.67 -26.51
N ALA A 508 32.84 -14.55 -25.51
CA ALA A 508 32.57 -15.96 -25.74
C ALA A 508 31.19 -16.16 -26.40
N THR A 509 31.01 -17.20 -27.20
CA THR A 509 29.67 -17.55 -27.70
C THR A 509 28.80 -18.01 -26.52
N PRO A 510 27.64 -17.38 -26.25
CA PRO A 510 26.75 -17.83 -25.19
C PRO A 510 26.16 -19.20 -25.52
N THR A 511 25.96 -20.04 -24.50
CA THR A 511 25.06 -21.19 -24.63
C THR A 511 23.66 -20.70 -24.99
N ALA A 512 23.00 -21.40 -25.92
CA ALA A 512 21.72 -21.00 -26.49
C ALA A 512 20.71 -20.61 -25.40
N ILE A 513 20.14 -19.42 -25.55
CA ILE A 513 19.03 -18.94 -24.72
C ILE A 513 17.76 -19.60 -25.26
N THR A 514 17.29 -20.64 -24.58
CA THR A 514 15.90 -21.07 -24.72
C THR A 514 15.06 -20.06 -23.95
N SER A 515 14.43 -19.14 -24.67
CA SER A 515 13.43 -18.18 -24.17
C SER A 515 12.13 -18.89 -23.76
N VAL A 516 12.25 -19.82 -22.81
CA VAL A 516 11.17 -20.54 -22.17
C VAL A 516 11.26 -20.27 -20.68
N VAL A 517 10.49 -19.30 -20.19
CA VAL A 517 10.21 -19.21 -18.75
C VAL A 517 9.22 -20.31 -18.46
N ALA A 518 9.75 -21.48 -18.08
CA ALA A 518 8.99 -22.59 -17.53
C ALA A 518 9.02 -22.47 -16.00
N SER A 519 7.96 -21.89 -15.44
CA SER A 519 7.70 -21.82 -14.01
C SER A 519 6.22 -22.07 -13.81
N GLU A 520 5.82 -23.01 -12.95
CA GLU A 520 4.41 -23.06 -12.54
C GLU A 520 4.03 -21.66 -12.00
N PRO A 521 2.94 -21.02 -12.48
CA PRO A 521 1.81 -21.61 -13.22
C PRO A 521 1.76 -21.43 -14.76
N TYR A 522 2.84 -21.09 -15.48
CA TYR A 522 2.78 -20.85 -16.94
C TYR A 522 4.07 -21.15 -17.72
N HIS A 523 3.89 -21.36 -19.04
CA HIS A 523 4.97 -21.33 -20.01
C HIS A 523 4.87 -20.07 -20.88
N ILE A 524 5.93 -19.25 -20.87
CA ILE A 524 6.13 -18.17 -21.85
C ILE A 524 7.15 -18.64 -22.88
N GLY A 525 6.81 -18.59 -24.17
CA GLY A 525 7.72 -18.77 -25.29
C GLY A 525 7.79 -17.51 -26.15
N ILE A 526 8.96 -17.20 -26.71
CA ILE A 526 9.16 -16.05 -27.61
C ILE A 526 9.91 -16.51 -28.85
N ALA A 527 9.28 -16.39 -30.03
CA ALA A 527 9.86 -16.77 -31.31
C ALA A 527 9.37 -15.86 -32.45
N GLN A 528 10.30 -15.30 -33.23
CA GLN A 528 10.01 -14.55 -34.48
C GLN A 528 8.94 -13.45 -34.33
N GLY A 529 9.04 -12.59 -33.32
CA GLY A 529 8.05 -11.54 -33.03
C GLY A 529 6.73 -12.03 -32.43
N CYS A 530 6.57 -13.33 -32.20
CA CYS A 530 5.41 -13.90 -31.55
C CYS A 530 5.71 -14.24 -30.08
N LEU A 531 4.88 -13.72 -29.17
CA LEU A 531 4.77 -14.19 -27.80
C LEU A 531 3.74 -15.32 -27.73
N THR A 532 4.11 -16.45 -27.15
CA THR A 532 3.19 -17.53 -26.79
C THR A 532 3.11 -17.64 -25.28
N VAL A 533 1.90 -17.67 -24.72
CA VAL A 533 1.65 -17.88 -23.28
C VAL A 533 0.70 -19.04 -23.09
N THR A 534 1.08 -20.01 -22.25
CA THR A 534 0.29 -21.20 -21.95
C THR A 534 0.13 -21.36 -20.44
N PRO A 535 -1.06 -21.10 -19.86
CA PRO A 535 -1.35 -21.40 -18.45
C PRO A 535 -1.32 -22.92 -18.20
N THR A 536 -0.74 -23.37 -17.09
CA THR A 536 -0.54 -24.82 -16.82
C THR A 536 -1.50 -25.41 -15.78
N ASP A 537 -2.20 -24.57 -15.03
CA ASP A 537 -2.93 -24.94 -13.81
C ASP A 537 -4.43 -24.58 -13.84
N HIS A 538 -4.82 -23.35 -14.16
CA HIS A 538 -6.21 -22.88 -14.19
C HIS A 538 -6.50 -21.90 -15.35
N GLU A 539 -7.78 -21.55 -15.55
CA GLU A 539 -8.19 -20.53 -16.52
C GLU A 539 -7.57 -19.18 -16.14
N THR A 540 -6.86 -18.54 -17.06
CA THR A 540 -6.03 -17.37 -16.74
C THR A 540 -6.12 -16.31 -17.82
N THR A 541 -6.37 -15.07 -17.40
CA THR A 541 -6.28 -13.89 -18.24
C THR A 541 -4.83 -13.47 -18.43
N VAL A 542 -4.40 -13.44 -19.69
CA VAL A 542 -3.11 -12.93 -20.12
C VAL A 542 -3.30 -11.53 -20.71
N SER A 543 -2.64 -10.53 -20.13
CA SER A 543 -2.68 -9.14 -20.58
C SER A 543 -1.26 -8.66 -20.91
N ILE A 544 -1.10 -7.99 -22.04
CA ILE A 544 0.19 -7.53 -22.55
C ILE A 544 0.15 -6.02 -22.61
N PHE A 545 1.11 -5.37 -21.93
CA PHE A 545 1.25 -3.93 -21.91
C PHE A 545 2.63 -3.54 -22.43
N ARG A 546 2.79 -2.40 -23.10
CA ARG A 546 4.10 -1.75 -23.25
C ARG A 546 4.56 -1.19 -21.90
N LEU A 547 5.84 -0.83 -21.79
CA LEU A 547 6.38 -0.17 -20.58
C LEU A 547 5.77 1.21 -20.28
N ASP A 548 5.14 1.85 -21.27
CA ASP A 548 4.34 3.06 -21.08
C ASP A 548 2.91 2.77 -20.57
N GLY A 549 2.55 1.51 -20.35
CA GLY A 549 1.24 1.08 -19.87
C GLY A 549 0.20 0.86 -20.97
N THR A 550 0.50 1.10 -22.25
CA THR A 550 -0.42 0.84 -23.37
C THR A 550 -0.75 -0.66 -23.44
N CYS A 551 -2.03 -1.02 -23.30
CA CYS A 551 -2.48 -2.42 -23.37
C CYS A 551 -2.64 -2.90 -24.82
N GLU A 552 -1.74 -3.79 -25.26
CA GLU A 552 -1.60 -4.24 -26.65
C GLU A 552 -2.50 -5.44 -26.97
N ALA A 553 -2.69 -6.31 -25.99
CA ALA A 553 -3.60 -7.44 -26.10
C ALA A 553 -4.04 -7.92 -24.72
N GLN A 554 -5.24 -8.48 -24.66
CA GLN A 554 -5.75 -9.17 -23.48
C GLN A 554 -6.63 -10.33 -23.93
N ARG A 555 -6.35 -11.55 -23.45
CA ARG A 555 -7.14 -12.76 -23.75
C ARG A 555 -7.11 -13.70 -22.55
N THR A 556 -8.19 -14.43 -22.34
CA THR A 556 -8.25 -15.52 -21.35
C THR A 556 -7.99 -16.84 -22.06
N ALA A 557 -7.15 -17.69 -21.47
CA ALA A 557 -6.94 -19.06 -21.92
C ALA A 557 -7.43 -20.05 -20.88
N LEU A 558 -7.98 -21.16 -21.34
CA LEU A 558 -8.20 -22.33 -20.51
C LEU A 558 -6.87 -22.99 -20.18
N ARG A 559 -6.87 -23.84 -19.14
CA ARG A 559 -5.69 -24.62 -18.74
C ARG A 559 -5.12 -25.42 -19.94
N GLY A 560 -3.85 -25.20 -20.26
CA GLY A 560 -3.15 -25.87 -21.36
C GLY A 560 -3.37 -25.25 -22.74
N GLU A 561 -4.14 -24.17 -22.86
CA GLU A 561 -4.35 -23.44 -24.11
C GLU A 561 -3.23 -22.42 -24.35
N SER A 562 -2.58 -22.49 -25.52
CA SER A 562 -1.50 -21.57 -25.90
C SER A 562 -2.04 -20.33 -26.63
N LEU A 563 -2.07 -19.19 -25.93
CA LEU A 563 -2.38 -17.89 -26.53
C LEU A 563 -1.17 -17.38 -27.32
N SER A 564 -1.39 -17.01 -28.58
CA SER A 564 -0.35 -16.44 -29.46
C SER A 564 -0.64 -14.98 -29.80
N PHE A 565 0.37 -14.14 -29.64
CA PHE A 565 0.31 -12.69 -29.82
C PHE A 565 1.46 -12.25 -30.74
N SER A 566 1.13 -11.79 -31.93
CA SER A 566 2.09 -11.12 -32.81
C SER A 566 2.27 -9.69 -32.32
N LEU A 567 3.48 -9.36 -31.86
CA LEU A 567 3.80 -8.06 -31.29
C LEU A 567 4.86 -7.37 -32.16
N THR A 568 4.90 -6.04 -32.11
CA THR A 568 6.05 -5.31 -32.64
C THR A 568 7.28 -5.53 -31.75
N GLN A 569 8.46 -5.22 -32.26
CA GLN A 569 9.68 -5.27 -31.46
C GLN A 569 9.58 -4.29 -30.28
N GLY A 570 9.82 -4.76 -29.05
CA GLY A 570 9.48 -4.00 -27.84
C GLY A 570 9.78 -4.72 -26.53
N VAL A 571 9.85 -3.96 -25.44
CA VAL A 571 9.73 -4.51 -24.08
C VAL A 571 8.27 -4.41 -23.64
N TYR A 572 7.72 -5.53 -23.17
CA TYR A 572 6.34 -5.65 -22.76
C TYR A 572 6.23 -6.23 -21.35
N ILE A 573 5.24 -5.77 -20.59
CA ILE A 573 4.80 -6.38 -19.34
C ILE A 573 3.71 -7.38 -19.70
N VAL A 574 4.00 -8.68 -19.53
CA VAL A 574 3.05 -9.78 -19.72
C VAL A 574 2.53 -10.17 -18.34
N ARG A 575 1.29 -9.80 -18.07
CA ARG A 575 0.54 -10.24 -16.90
C ARG A 575 -0.12 -11.58 -17.21
N ILE A 576 0.00 -12.54 -16.31
CA ILE A 576 -0.57 -13.89 -16.39
C ILE A 576 -1.22 -14.17 -15.04
N GLY A 577 -2.52 -13.88 -14.95
CA GLY A 577 -3.24 -13.89 -13.67
C GLY A 577 -2.65 -12.88 -12.69
N HIS A 578 -2.12 -13.38 -11.57
CA HIS A 578 -1.48 -12.59 -10.52
C HIS A 578 -0.01 -12.24 -10.79
N HIS A 579 0.61 -12.91 -11.75
CA HIS A 579 2.04 -12.73 -12.03
C HIS A 579 2.25 -11.71 -13.14
N SER A 580 3.31 -10.92 -13.05
CA SER A 580 3.75 -10.03 -14.12
C SER A 580 5.21 -10.31 -14.49
N VAL A 581 5.48 -10.52 -15.77
CA VAL A 581 6.81 -10.81 -16.31
C VAL A 581 7.12 -9.77 -17.38
N ARG A 582 8.29 -9.13 -17.33
CA ARG A 582 8.75 -8.28 -18.43
C ARG A 582 9.43 -9.15 -19.48
N VAL A 583 8.98 -9.07 -20.72
CA VAL A 583 9.50 -9.82 -21.88
C VAL A 583 10.06 -8.86 -22.93
N LEU A 584 11.03 -9.35 -23.70
CA LEU A 584 11.61 -8.64 -24.84
C LEU A 584 11.21 -9.38 -26.12
N ILE A 585 10.45 -8.71 -26.98
CA ILE A 585 10.08 -9.22 -28.30
C ILE A 585 11.14 -8.77 -29.31
N PRO A 586 11.86 -9.71 -29.96
CA PRO A 586 12.98 -9.41 -30.84
C PRO A 586 12.61 -9.14 -32.30
#